data_AF-A0A1H2YJT3-F1
#
_entry.id   AF-A0A1H2YJT3-F1
#
_cell.length_a   1.000
_cell.length_b   1.000
_cell.length_c   1.000
_cell.angle_alpha   90.00
_cell.angle_beta   90.00
_cell.angle_gamma   90.00
#
_symmetry.space_group_name_H-M   'P 1'
#
loop_
_entity.id
_entity.type
_entity.pdbx_description
1 polymer ?
#
loop_
_entity_poly.entity_id
_entity_poly.type
_entity_poly.pdbx_seq_one_letter_code
_entity_poly.pdbx_strand_id
1 'polypeptide(L)'
;MGYEMLIGFLHTLKLVQAEGVDVVAFTERVAGSVAAYPPLLTMMGKAIKSGEYAPDLGPLNVQAALMDDMIDHRESVGVEAVRMREVKELMDRRIADGHGDQGFSSLFELLAQRR
;
A
#
# COMPACT_ATOMS: atom_id res chain seq x y z
N MET A 1 -5.34 -8.38 -11.03
CA MET A 1 -6.07 -7.35 -10.26
C MET A 1 -7.03 -7.96 -9.24
N GLY A 2 -7.97 -8.82 -9.63
CA GLY A 2 -8.93 -9.43 -8.68
C GLY A 2 -8.27 -10.10 -7.48
N TYR A 3 -7.37 -11.06 -7.69
CA TYR A 3 -6.67 -11.71 -6.58
C TYR A 3 -5.81 -10.76 -5.74
N GLU A 4 -5.07 -9.85 -6.38
CA GLU A 4 -4.24 -8.84 -5.70
C GLU A 4 -5.03 -7.98 -4.72
N MET A 5 -6.20 -7.51 -5.15
CA MET A 5 -7.12 -6.73 -4.32
C MET A 5 -7.75 -7.59 -3.21
N LEU A 6 -8.24 -8.77 -3.56
CA LEU A 6 -8.93 -9.65 -2.62
C LEU A 6 -8.00 -10.13 -1.51
N ILE A 7 -6.78 -10.56 -1.83
CA ILE A 7 -5.84 -11.01 -0.79
C ILE A 7 -5.42 -9.85 0.13
N GLY A 8 -5.20 -8.65 -0.43
CA GLY A 8 -4.94 -7.45 0.38
C GLY A 8 -6.10 -7.11 1.33
N PHE A 9 -7.34 -7.24 0.85
CA PHE A 9 -8.52 -7.05 1.70
C PHE A 9 -8.65 -8.12 2.79
N LEU A 10 -8.38 -9.40 2.48
CA LEU A 10 -8.39 -10.47 3.48
C LEU A 10 -7.33 -10.27 4.57
N HIS A 11 -6.15 -9.75 4.24
CA HIS A 11 -5.13 -9.39 5.25
C HIS A 11 -5.64 -8.29 6.19
N THR A 12 -6.32 -7.28 5.64
CA THR A 12 -6.95 -6.23 6.46
C THR A 12 -8.04 -6.81 7.37
N LEU A 13 -8.92 -7.68 6.84
CA LEU A 13 -9.95 -8.31 7.67
C LEU A 13 -9.36 -9.20 8.78
N LYS A 14 -8.21 -9.84 8.53
CA LYS A 14 -7.54 -10.62 9.57
C LYS A 14 -7.05 -9.76 10.73
N LEU A 15 -6.51 -8.57 10.42
CA LEU A 15 -6.14 -7.57 11.44
C LEU A 15 -7.38 -7.10 12.23
N VAL A 16 -8.44 -6.70 11.52
CA VAL A 16 -9.72 -6.26 12.14
C VAL A 16 -10.29 -7.32 13.09
N GLN A 17 -10.27 -8.59 12.66
CA GLN A 17 -10.69 -9.71 13.52
C GLN A 17 -9.81 -9.84 14.77
N ALA A 18 -8.48 -9.72 14.63
CA ALA A 18 -7.55 -9.84 15.75
C ALA A 18 -7.71 -8.70 16.78
N GLU A 19 -8.14 -7.52 16.32
CA GLU A 19 -8.47 -6.36 17.18
C GLU A 19 -9.85 -6.46 17.85
N GLY A 20 -10.62 -7.52 17.58
CA GLY A 20 -11.95 -7.72 18.15
C GLY A 20 -13.03 -6.85 17.50
N VAL A 21 -12.76 -6.28 16.33
CA VAL A 21 -13.73 -5.47 15.58
C VAL A 21 -14.60 -6.38 14.71
N ASP A 22 -15.89 -6.03 14.57
CA ASP A 22 -16.81 -6.73 13.67
C ASP A 22 -16.40 -6.55 12.20
N VAL A 23 -16.02 -7.65 11.57
CA VAL A 23 -15.58 -7.70 10.17
C VAL A 23 -16.68 -7.31 9.18
N VAL A 24 -17.95 -7.57 9.48
CA VAL A 24 -19.08 -7.19 8.62
C VAL A 24 -19.29 -5.69 8.69
N ALA A 25 -19.39 -5.14 9.90
CA ALA A 25 -19.54 -3.69 10.10
C ALA A 25 -18.37 -2.90 9.50
N PHE A 26 -17.14 -3.39 9.65
CA PHE A 26 -15.96 -2.82 9.01
C PHE A 26 -16.08 -2.86 7.47
N THR A 27 -16.49 -4.01 6.92
CA THR A 27 -16.64 -4.20 5.47
C THR A 27 -17.66 -3.23 4.88
N GLU A 28 -18.84 -3.08 5.50
CA GLU A 28 -19.87 -2.15 5.05
C GLU A 28 -19.36 -0.71 5.01
N ARG A 29 -18.57 -0.30 6.03
CA ARG A 29 -17.95 1.02 6.08
C ARG A 29 -16.90 1.21 4.99
N VAL A 30 -16.01 0.24 4.78
CA VAL A 30 -14.93 0.32 3.79
C VAL A 30 -15.44 0.21 2.36
N ALA A 31 -16.52 -0.54 2.11
CA ALA A 31 -17.10 -0.70 0.77
C ALA A 31 -17.48 0.66 0.14
N GLY A 32 -17.97 1.61 0.95
CA GLY A 32 -18.26 2.98 0.51
C GLY A 32 -17.03 3.77 0.04
N SER A 33 -15.84 3.42 0.53
CA SER A 33 -14.58 4.09 0.14
C SER A 33 -14.04 3.65 -1.22
N VAL A 34 -14.53 2.52 -1.76
CA VAL A 34 -14.07 1.96 -3.05
C VAL A 34 -14.30 2.96 -4.20
N ALA A 35 -15.30 3.83 -4.09
CA ALA A 35 -15.59 4.89 -5.06
C ALA A 35 -14.45 5.92 -5.21
N ALA A 36 -13.51 6.01 -4.26
CA ALA A 36 -12.35 6.91 -4.36
C ALA A 36 -11.21 6.35 -5.23
N TYR A 37 -11.21 5.04 -5.54
CA TYR A 37 -10.12 4.40 -6.28
C TYR A 37 -10.08 4.70 -7.79
N PRO A 38 -11.20 4.81 -8.54
CA PRO A 38 -11.14 5.09 -9.98
C PRO A 38 -10.29 6.32 -10.38
N PRO A 39 -10.44 7.51 -9.75
CA PRO A 39 -9.58 8.64 -10.07
C PRO A 39 -8.11 8.39 -9.69
N LEU A 40 -7.85 7.74 -8.54
CA LEU A 40 -6.49 7.38 -8.11
C LEU A 40 -5.80 6.46 -9.13
N LEU A 41 -6.47 5.39 -9.56
CA LEU A 41 -5.93 4.44 -10.54
C LEU A 41 -5.62 5.11 -11.89
N THR A 42 -6.50 6.02 -12.33
CA THR A 42 -6.29 6.77 -13.58
C THR A 42 -5.11 7.74 -13.46
N MET A 43 -4.94 8.38 -12.29
CA MET A 43 -3.78 9.22 -12.00
C MET A 43 -2.48 8.41 -12.02
N MET A 44 -2.43 7.25 -11.37
CA MET A 44 -1.23 6.40 -11.37
C MET A 44 -0.86 5.94 -12.78
N GLY A 45 -1.84 5.58 -13.62
CA GLY A 45 -1.59 5.23 -15.02
C GLY A 45 -1.01 6.39 -15.84
N LYS A 46 -1.41 7.63 -15.56
CA LYS A 46 -0.81 8.82 -16.19
C LYS A 46 0.62 9.05 -15.73
N ALA A 47 0.90 8.94 -14.43
CA ALA A 47 2.24 9.09 -13.86
C ALA A 47 3.21 8.07 -14.45
N ILE A 48 2.80 6.80 -14.55
CA ILE A 48 3.58 5.74 -15.18
C ILE A 48 3.85 6.04 -16.66
N LYS A 49 2.85 6.53 -17.39
CA LYS A 49 3.01 6.85 -18.82
C LYS A 49 3.95 8.03 -19.04
N SER A 50 3.94 9.03 -18.17
CA SER A 50 4.81 10.21 -18.29
C SER A 50 6.20 10.01 -17.69
N GLY A 51 6.37 9.05 -16.76
CA GLY A 51 7.56 8.94 -15.92
C GLY A 51 7.66 10.03 -14.85
N GLU A 52 6.57 10.78 -14.62
CA GLU A 52 6.52 11.88 -13.66
C GLU A 52 5.70 11.46 -12.44
N TYR A 53 6.39 11.22 -11.32
CA TYR A 53 5.80 10.69 -10.10
C TYR A 53 5.64 11.76 -9.01
N ALA A 54 4.70 12.68 -9.22
CA ALA A 54 4.27 13.61 -8.18
C ALA A 54 3.81 12.87 -6.90
N PRO A 55 3.80 13.51 -5.71
CA PRO A 55 3.47 12.86 -4.43
C PRO A 55 1.98 12.50 -4.31
N ASP A 56 1.55 11.44 -5.00
CA ASP A 56 0.15 11.00 -5.12
C ASP A 56 -0.57 10.76 -3.78
N LEU A 57 -0.13 9.78 -3.01
CA LEU A 57 -0.54 9.47 -1.64
C LEU A 57 0.37 10.20 -0.63
N GLY A 58 1.01 11.28 -1.08
CA GLY A 58 2.08 11.97 -0.39
C GLY A 58 3.47 11.42 -0.74
N PRO A 59 4.53 12.10 -0.26
CA PRO A 59 5.92 11.65 -0.46
C PRO A 59 6.20 10.28 0.14
N LEU A 60 7.01 9.47 -0.53
CA LEU A 60 7.44 8.15 -0.04
C LEU A 60 8.12 8.22 1.33
N ASN A 61 8.89 9.27 1.64
CA ASN A 61 9.53 9.43 2.94
C ASN A 61 8.51 9.52 4.11
N VAL A 62 7.34 10.12 3.88
CA VAL A 62 6.25 10.18 4.87
C VAL A 62 5.55 8.84 4.96
N GLN A 63 5.27 8.20 3.82
CA GLN A 63 4.58 6.91 3.80
C GLN A 63 5.41 5.79 4.45
N ALA A 64 6.71 5.71 4.12
CA ALA A 64 7.62 4.69 4.63
C ALA A 64 7.83 4.79 6.15
N ALA A 65 7.78 6.01 6.71
CA ALA A 65 7.89 6.23 8.15
C ALA A 65 6.74 5.59 8.95
N LEU A 66 5.59 5.30 8.32
CA LEU A 66 4.45 4.63 8.96
C LEU A 66 4.51 3.11 8.84
N MET A 67 5.34 2.57 7.93
CA MET A 67 5.31 1.15 7.59
C MET A 67 5.79 0.26 8.74
N ASP A 68 6.81 0.69 9.47
CA ASP A 68 7.34 -0.06 10.62
C ASP A 68 6.28 -0.21 11.71
N ASP A 69 5.65 0.89 12.13
CA ASP A 69 4.56 0.85 13.12
C ASP A 69 3.39 -0.05 12.68
N MET A 70 3.02 -0.02 11.39
CA MET A 70 1.93 -0.85 10.86
C MET A 70 2.30 -2.35 10.78
N ILE A 71 3.57 -2.67 10.58
CA ILE A 71 4.10 -4.05 10.58
C ILE A 71 4.14 -4.54 12.02
N ASP A 72 4.78 -3.78 12.92
CA ASP A 72 4.92 -4.12 14.34
C ASP A 72 3.55 -4.33 15.00
N HIS A 73 2.58 -3.47 14.66
CA HIS A 73 1.20 -3.61 15.16
C HIS A 73 0.57 -4.95 14.76
N ARG A 74 0.67 -5.34 13.48
CA ARG A 74 0.14 -6.64 13.01
C ARG A 74 0.79 -7.81 13.73
N GLU A 75 2.11 -7.77 13.88
CA GLU A 75 2.87 -8.82 14.55
C GLU A 75 2.53 -8.91 16.04
N SER A 76 2.31 -7.78 16.70
CA SER A 76 1.92 -7.73 18.11
C SER A 76 0.59 -8.44 18.41
N VAL A 77 -0.30 -8.52 17.41
CA VAL A 77 -1.59 -9.23 17.50
C VAL A 77 -1.60 -10.58 16.78
N GLY A 78 -0.42 -11.10 16.41
CA GLY A 78 -0.27 -12.41 15.78
C GLY A 78 -0.78 -12.50 14.35
N VAL A 79 -0.82 -11.38 13.63
CA VAL A 79 -1.21 -11.30 12.21
C VAL A 79 0.03 -11.12 11.36
N GLU A 80 0.13 -11.85 10.24
CA GLU A 80 1.27 -11.74 9.34
C GLU A 80 1.27 -10.38 8.61
N ALA A 81 2.46 -9.91 8.22
CA ALA A 81 2.66 -8.63 7.53
C ALA A 81 3.51 -8.77 6.26
N VAL A 82 3.50 -9.93 5.59
CA VAL A 82 4.38 -10.24 4.45
C VAL A 82 4.27 -9.20 3.33
N ARG A 83 3.04 -8.84 2.95
CA ARG A 83 2.81 -7.88 1.87
C ARG A 83 3.24 -6.46 2.25
N MET A 84 3.12 -6.10 3.53
CA MET A 84 3.59 -4.80 4.00
C MET A 84 5.11 -4.72 3.93
N ARG A 85 5.81 -5.79 4.29
CA ARG A 85 7.27 -5.87 4.13
C ARG A 85 7.69 -5.77 2.67
N GLU A 86 6.99 -6.44 1.75
CA GLU A 86 7.27 -6.33 0.31
C GLU A 86 7.11 -4.87 -0.19
N VAL A 87 6.03 -4.20 0.21
CA VAL A 87 5.81 -2.78 -0.14
C VAL A 87 6.89 -1.89 0.48
N LYS A 88 7.23 -2.11 1.76
CA LYS A 88 8.28 -1.35 2.46
C LYS A 88 9.64 -1.52 1.78
N GLU A 89 10.01 -2.73 1.36
CA GLU A 89 11.26 -2.97 0.64
C GLU A 89 11.33 -2.14 -0.65
N LEU A 90 10.23 -2.06 -1.40
CA LEU A 90 10.16 -1.21 -2.60
C LEU A 90 10.28 0.27 -2.25
N MET A 91 9.60 0.73 -1.19
CA MET A 91 9.71 2.11 -0.71
C MET A 91 11.14 2.45 -0.32
N ASP A 92 11.78 1.63 0.51
CA ASP A 92 13.15 1.83 0.99
C ASP A 92 14.14 1.89 -0.18
N ARG A 93 14.01 0.98 -1.15
CA ARG A 93 14.84 0.98 -2.37
C ARG A 93 14.65 2.26 -3.18
N ARG A 94 13.40 2.67 -3.42
CA ARG A 94 13.10 3.87 -4.21
C ARG A 94 13.61 5.15 -3.51
N ILE A 95 13.49 5.19 -2.19
CA ILE A 95 14.03 6.28 -1.35
C ILE A 95 15.57 6.30 -1.44
N ALA A 96 16.23 5.13 -1.32
CA ALA A 96 17.68 5.01 -1.43
C ALA A 96 18.21 5.46 -2.81
N ASP A 97 17.43 5.27 -3.87
CA ASP A 97 17.72 5.79 -5.21
C ASP A 97 17.54 7.32 -5.34
N GLY A 98 17.16 8.02 -4.27
CA GLY A 98 17.01 9.47 -4.22
C GLY A 98 15.62 9.99 -4.54
N HIS A 99 14.60 9.13 -4.58
CA HIS A 99 13.24 9.48 -5.00
C HIS A 99 12.23 9.53 -3.85
N GLY A 100 12.68 9.89 -2.64
CA GLY A 100 11.83 9.93 -1.45
C GLY A 100 10.73 11.00 -1.46
N ASP A 101 10.83 11.99 -2.34
CA ASP A 101 9.82 13.04 -2.56
C ASP A 101 8.72 12.62 -3.55
N GLN A 102 8.88 11.50 -4.25
CA GLN A 102 7.91 10.98 -5.22
C GLN A 102 6.74 10.27 -4.54
N GLY A 103 5.68 10.02 -5.33
CA GLY A 103 4.52 9.25 -4.91
C GLY A 103 4.72 7.73 -4.93
N PHE A 104 3.75 7.01 -4.39
CA PHE A 104 3.64 5.55 -4.36
C PHE A 104 3.68 4.94 -5.76
N SER A 105 3.13 5.60 -6.78
CA SER A 105 3.20 5.12 -8.17
C SER A 105 4.63 4.94 -8.68
N SER A 106 5.63 5.64 -8.12
CA SER A 106 7.04 5.49 -8.52
C SER A 106 7.63 4.12 -8.21
N LEU A 107 7.02 3.35 -7.30
CA LEU A 107 7.44 1.97 -7.02
C LEU A 107 7.35 1.08 -8.27
N PHE A 108 6.55 1.48 -9.28
CA PHE A 108 6.47 0.81 -10.58
C PHE A 108 7.84 0.59 -11.23
N GLU A 109 8.76 1.56 -11.11
CA GLU A 109 10.11 1.47 -11.69
C GLU A 109 10.96 0.32 -11.14
N LEU A 110 10.59 -0.21 -9.98
CA LEU A 110 11.31 -1.28 -9.29
C LEU A 110 10.76 -2.68 -9.55
N LEU A 111 9.62 -2.80 -10.24
CA LEU A 111 8.88 -4.05 -10.47
C LEU A 111 9.35 -4.85 -11.69
N ALA A 112 10.39 -4.40 -12.40
CA ALA A 112 11.03 -5.21 -13.42
C ALA A 112 11.71 -6.44 -12.78
N GLN A 113 11.69 -7.58 -13.48
CA GLN A 113 12.45 -8.76 -13.04
C GLN A 113 13.92 -8.38 -12.85
N ARG A 114 14.46 -8.62 -11.65
CA ARG A 114 15.91 -8.68 -11.43
C ARG A 114 16.45 -9.74 -12.41
N ARG A 115 17.26 -9.32 -13.37
CA ARG A 115 18.09 -10.25 -14.15
C ARG A 115 19.20 -10.82 -13.27
#